data_AF-A0A0F9IZX3-F1
#
_entry.id   AF-A0A0F9IZX3-F1
#
_cell.length_a   1.000
_cell.length_b   1.000
_cell.length_c   1.000
_cell.angle_alpha   90.00
_cell.angle_beta   90.00
_cell.angle_gamma   90.00
#
_symmetry.space_group_name_H-M   'P 1'
#
loop_
_entity.id
_entity.type
_entity.pdbx_description
1 polymer ?
#
loop_
_entity_poly.entity_id
_entity_poly.type
_entity_poly.pdbx_seq_one_letter_code
_entity_poly.pdbx_strand_id
1 'polypeptide(L)' 'MKTIKSSQFVNTYGGLSLVEDENGKKHLEMEDCFGPSLWGPLTEEEIEAFYTLCGVN' A
#
# COMPACT_ATOMS: atom_id res chain seq x y z
N MET A 1 1.56 9.92 -7.60
CA MET A 1 1.52 8.60 -6.94
C MET A 1 0.89 7.61 -7.89
N LYS A 2 1.51 6.45 -8.09
CA LYS A 2 1.01 5.39 -8.97
C LYS A 2 0.75 4.13 -8.15
N THR A 3 -0.45 3.57 -8.22
CA THR A 3 -0.78 2.29 -7.58
C THR A 3 -0.02 1.15 -8.26
N ILE A 4 0.71 0.38 -7.46
CA ILE A 4 1.49 -0.79 -7.88
C ILE A 4 0.67 -2.06 -7.69
N LYS A 5 0.06 -2.21 -6.51
CA LYS A 5 -0.73 -3.38 -6.16
C LYS A 5 -1.72 -3.02 -5.07
N SER A 6 -2.95 -3.49 -5.20
CA SER A 6 -3.97 -3.38 -4.15
C SER A 6 -4.11 -4.72 -3.45
N SER A 7 -4.28 -4.67 -2.13
CA SER A 7 -4.56 -5.87 -1.35
C SER A 7 -6.04 -6.23 -1.44
N GLN A 8 -6.34 -7.49 -1.10
CA GLN A 8 -7.71 -7.95 -0.89
C GLN A 8 -8.33 -7.48 0.44
N PHE A 9 -7.53 -6.85 1.30
CA PHE A 9 -7.97 -6.37 2.60
C PHE A 9 -8.57 -4.97 2.44
N VAL A 10 -9.82 -4.86 2.87
CA VAL A 10 -10.57 -3.62 2.91
C VAL A 10 -11.02 -3.33 4.34
N ASN A 11 -10.95 -2.07 4.74
CA ASN A 11 -11.54 -1.57 5.97
C ASN A 11 -12.90 -0.90 5.66
N THR A 12 -13.51 -0.25 6.65
CA THR A 12 -14.80 0.46 6.50
C THR A 12 -14.77 1.57 5.45
N TYR A 13 -13.61 2.15 5.19
CA TYR A 13 -13.41 3.32 4.33
C TYR A 13 -12.88 2.95 2.94
N GLY A 14 -12.13 1.86 2.80
CA GLY A 14 -11.66 1.36 1.52
C GLY A 14 -10.50 0.38 1.63
N GLY A 15 -9.65 0.36 0.59
CA GLY A 15 -8.59 -0.64 0.44
C GLY A 15 -7.23 -0.20 0.99
N LEU A 16 -6.37 -1.18 1.23
CA LEU A 16 -4.93 -0.98 1.41
C LEU A 16 -4.20 -1.25 0.10
N SER A 17 -3.39 -0.29 -0.35
CA SER A 17 -2.63 -0.35 -1.61
C SER A 17 -1.16 -0.01 -1.41
N LEU A 18 -0.29 -0.65 -2.19
CA LEU A 18 1.10 -0.25 -2.37
C LEU A 18 1.18 0.73 -3.55
N VAL A 19 1.74 1.91 -3.30
CA VAL A 19 1.87 2.99 -4.27
C VAL A 19 3.33 3.40 -4.40
N GLU A 20 3.70 3.98 -5.54
CA GLU A 20 5.05 4.49 -5.82
C GLU A 20 5.02 5.99 -6.09
N ASP A 21 5.96 6.71 -5.47
CA ASP A 21 6.14 8.15 -5.65
C ASP A 21 7.00 8.51 -6.86
N GLU A 22 7.16 9.81 -7.13
CA GLU A 22 7.93 10.31 -8.29
C GLU A 22 9.43 9.99 -8.21
N ASN A 23 9.93 9.61 -7.03
CA ASN A 23 11.32 9.22 -6.79
C ASN A 23 11.52 7.69 -6.80
N GLY A 24 10.48 6.91 -7.13
CA GLY A 24 10.53 5.45 -7.14
C GLY A 24 10.48 4.81 -5.74
N LYS A 25 10.17 5.57 -4.68
CA LYS A 25 9.99 5.01 -3.34
C LYS A 25 8.57 4.49 -3.17
N LYS A 26 8.44 3.35 -2.50
CA LYS A 26 7.14 2.70 -2.27
C LYS A 26 6.57 3.08 -0.90
N HIS A 27 5.25 3.25 -0.86
CA HIS A 27 4.48 3.63 0.32
C HIS A 27 3.21 2.77 0.40
N LEU A 28 2.66 2.59 1.59
CA LEU A 28 1.30 2.08 1.78
C LEU A 28 0.32 3.25 1.74
N GLU A 29 -0.77 3.09 1.02
CA GLU A 29 -1.92 3.97 1.00
C GLU A 29 -3.12 3.21 1.56
N MET A 30 -3.79 3.77 2.57
CA MET A 30 -5.01 3.22 3.12
C MET A 30 -6.10 4.28 3.18
N GLU A 31 -7.29 3.95 2.68
CA GLU A 31 -8.43 4.86 2.79
C GLU A 31 -8.89 4.97 4.26
N ASP A 32 -9.14 6.21 4.70
CA ASP A 32 -9.71 6.55 6.00
C ASP A 32 -10.85 7.60 5.87
N CYS A 33 -11.46 7.98 7.01
CA CYS A 33 -12.61 8.91 7.02
C CYS A 33 -12.26 10.37 6.64
N PHE A 34 -10.99 10.74 6.62
CA PHE A 34 -10.49 12.07 6.28
C PHE A 34 -9.79 12.10 4.91
N GLY A 35 -9.49 10.93 4.33
CA GLY A 35 -8.88 10.76 3.01
C GLY A 35 -7.93 9.56 2.96
N PRO A 36 -7.22 9.33 1.86
CA PRO A 36 -6.17 8.33 1.82
C PRO A 36 -4.98 8.76 2.71
N SER A 37 -4.64 7.92 3.68
CA SER A 37 -3.45 8.05 4.52
C SER A 37 -2.25 7.31 3.91
N LEU A 38 -1.07 7.93 3.98
CA LEU A 38 0.17 7.40 3.42
C LEU A 38 1.18 7.03 4.51
N TRP A 39 1.78 5.85 4.39
CA TRP A 39 2.82 5.36 5.29
C TRP A 39 4.06 4.91 4.51
N GLY A 40 5.22 5.37 4.94
CA GLY A 40 6.49 5.05 4.31
C GLY A 40 7.47 6.23 4.29
N PRO A 41 8.54 6.16 3.49
CA PRO A 41 8.82 5.08 2.51
C PRO A 41 9.12 3.74 3.18
N LEU A 42 8.72 2.65 2.53
CA LEU A 42 8.87 1.29 3.04
C LEU A 42 10.26 0.72 2.77
N THR A 43 10.72 -0.20 3.63
CA THR A 43 11.88 -1.05 3.38
C THR A 43 11.55 -2.17 2.39
N GLU A 44 12.57 -2.85 1.86
CA GLU A 44 12.36 -4.02 0.98
C GLU A 44 11.60 -5.14 1.71
N GLU A 45 11.92 -5.38 2.97
CA GLU A 45 11.27 -6.39 3.82
C GLU A 45 9.77 -6.07 4.04
N GLU A 46 9.41 -4.80 4.25
CA GLU A 46 8.02 -4.37 4.38
C GLU A 46 7.25 -4.50 3.06
N ILE A 47 7.91 -4.23 1.93
CA ILE A 47 7.34 -4.45 0.59
C ILE A 47 7.09 -5.94 0.37
N GLU A 48 8.04 -6.82 0.67
CA GLU A 48 7.89 -8.28 0.57
C GLU A 48 6.78 -8.80 1.49
N ALA A 49 6.69 -8.28 2.71
CA ALA A 49 5.61 -8.60 3.63
C ALA A 49 4.24 -8.20 3.05
N PHE A 50 4.13 -7.03 2.41
CA PHE A 50 2.90 -6.63 1.72
C PHE A 50 2.55 -7.55 0.55
N TYR A 51 3.53 -7.96 -0.27
CA TYR A 51 3.30 -8.92 -1.35
C TYR A 51 2.82 -10.27 -0.83
N THR A 52 3.42 -10.75 0.26
CA THR A 52 3.01 -11.99 0.94
C THR A 52 1.59 -11.88 1.47
N LEU A 53 1.25 -10.75 2.11
CA LEU A 53 -0.09 -10.44 2.61
C LEU A 53 -1.13 -10.50 1.48
N CYS A 54 -0.83 -9.94 0.30
CA CYS A 54 -1.74 -9.91 -0.83
C CYS A 54 -2.03 -11.28 -1.49
N GLY A 55 -1.46 -12.36 -0.95
CA GLY A 55 -1.57 -13.69 -1.53
C GLY A 55 -0.38 -13.98 -2.44
N VAL A 56 0.35 -15.02 -2.04
CA VAL A 56 1.31 -15.77 -2.86
C VAL A 56 0.60 -16.20 -4.15
N ASN A 57 1.19 -15.90 -5.30
CA ASN A 57 0.95 -16.70 -6.51
C ASN A 57 1.72 -18.00 -6.37
#